data_AF-G7SQI7-F1
#
_entry.id   AF-G7SQI7-F1
#
_cell.length_a   1.000
_cell.length_b   1.000
_cell.length_c   1.000
_cell.angle_alpha   90.00
_cell.angle_beta   90.00
_cell.angle_gamma   90.00
#
_symmetry.space_group_name_H-M   'P 1'
#
loop_
_entity.id
_entity.type
_entity.pdbx_description
1 polymer ?
#
loop_
_entity_poly.entity_id
_entity_poly.type
_entity_poly.pdbx_seq_one_letter_code
_entity_poly.pdbx_strand_id
1 'polypeptide(L)'
;MNHISIDFIIKRCKKIFEEKLKDYDFSWRVVKICSMIDQIFIKVFRIHNIQKRGSQKVEEEKIIDTYMDVINYIVITLIKLNINNEENISHPKVINLYNQQFNKINSNKKIVKREKLTINKILEYILYLKQKKEEISLEQFLLKLLNMTLILLKDDMERNK
;
A
#
# COMPACT_ATOMS: atom_id res chain seq x y z
N MET A 1 4.73 26.29 -7.13
CA MET A 1 4.79 25.22 -6.11
C MET A 1 4.22 23.94 -6.71
N ASN A 2 5.03 22.90 -6.92
CA ASN A 2 4.56 21.64 -7.49
C ASN A 2 3.78 20.86 -6.43
N HIS A 3 2.45 20.98 -6.43
CA HIS A 3 1.56 20.15 -5.61
C HIS A 3 1.73 18.68 -6.01
N ILE A 4 1.94 17.78 -5.05
CA ILE A 4 2.14 16.35 -5.35
C ILE A 4 0.75 15.73 -5.53
N SER A 5 0.43 15.24 -6.73
CA SER A 5 -0.83 14.54 -6.95
C SER A 5 -0.73 13.07 -6.50
N ILE A 6 -1.86 12.48 -6.11
CA ILE A 6 -1.95 11.03 -5.84
C ILE A 6 -1.57 10.24 -7.10
N ASP A 7 -1.95 10.72 -8.29
CA ASP A 7 -1.58 10.08 -9.56
C ASP A 7 -0.06 10.02 -9.77
N PHE A 8 0.67 11.05 -9.34
CA PHE A 8 2.13 11.06 -9.38
C PHE A 8 2.72 9.97 -8.47
N ILE A 9 2.19 9.81 -7.25
CA ILE A 9 2.60 8.77 -6.31
C ILE A 9 2.31 7.38 -6.88
N ILE A 10 1.11 7.16 -7.42
CA ILE A 10 0.71 5.90 -8.05
C ILE A 10 1.64 5.56 -9.20
N LYS A 11 2.01 6.53 -10.05
CA LYS A 11 2.95 6.31 -11.16
C LYS A 11 4.33 5.86 -10.67
N ARG A 12 4.84 6.42 -9.56
CA ARG A 12 6.11 5.97 -8.95
C ARG A 12 6.01 4.56 -8.38
N CYS A 13 4.93 4.26 -7.64
CA CYS A 13 4.70 2.93 -7.09
C CYS A 13 4.61 1.88 -8.21
N LYS A 14 3.90 2.20 -9.30
CA LYS A 14 3.74 1.35 -10.48
C LYS A 14 5.08 1.06 -11.16
N LYS A 15 5.96 2.06 -11.30
CA LYS A 15 7.29 1.85 -11.88
C LYS A 15 8.09 0.82 -11.09
N ILE A 16 8.13 0.97 -9.76
CA ILE A 16 8.81 0.01 -8.86
C ILE A 16 8.15 -1.37 -8.99
N PHE A 17 6.82 -1.42 -9.06
CA PHE A 17 6.10 -2.68 -9.23
C PHE A 17 6.43 -3.38 -10.55
N GLU A 18 6.49 -2.65 -11.66
CA GLU A 18 6.86 -3.19 -12.99
C GLU A 18 8.30 -3.71 -13.02
N GLU A 19 9.23 -3.02 -12.38
CA GLU A 19 10.61 -3.48 -12.22
C GLU A 19 10.65 -4.80 -11.43
N LYS A 20 9.98 -4.85 -10.27
CA LYS A 20 9.91 -6.06 -9.44
C LYS A 20 9.18 -7.22 -10.12
N LEU A 21 8.15 -6.93 -10.91
CA LEU A 21 7.42 -7.94 -11.66
C LEU A 21 8.30 -8.59 -12.73
N LYS A 22 9.25 -7.85 -13.32
CA LYS A 22 10.24 -8.44 -14.24
C LYS A 22 11.25 -9.32 -13.50
N ASP A 23 11.70 -8.88 -12.34
CA ASP A 23 12.74 -9.59 -11.57
C ASP A 23 12.23 -10.87 -10.91
N TYR A 24 11.00 -10.86 -10.39
CA TYR A 24 10.46 -11.92 -9.53
C TYR A 24 9.19 -12.58 -10.09
N ASP A 25 8.76 -12.18 -11.28
CA ASP A 25 7.57 -12.66 -11.97
C ASP A 25 6.36 -12.77 -11.01
N PHE A 26 5.61 -13.87 -11.06
CA PHE A 26 4.44 -14.09 -10.21
C PHE A 26 4.74 -14.81 -8.88
N SER A 27 5.96 -14.68 -8.36
CA SER A 27 6.39 -15.34 -7.10
C SER A 27 5.45 -15.08 -5.91
N TRP A 28 4.79 -13.92 -5.86
CA TRP A 28 3.80 -13.60 -4.83
C TRP A 28 2.59 -14.56 -4.81
N ARG A 29 2.34 -15.34 -5.88
CA ARG A 29 1.25 -16.33 -5.92
C ARG A 29 1.42 -17.43 -4.88
N VAL A 30 2.64 -17.88 -4.60
CA VAL A 30 2.87 -18.94 -3.61
C VAL A 30 2.81 -18.44 -2.16
N VAL A 31 2.86 -17.11 -1.98
CA VAL A 31 2.81 -16.49 -0.65
C VAL A 31 1.38 -16.47 -0.13
N LYS A 32 1.19 -16.94 1.12
CA LYS A 32 -0.12 -16.92 1.78
C LYS A 32 -0.54 -15.47 2.06
N ILE A 33 -1.85 -15.20 2.00
CA ILE A 33 -2.41 -13.87 2.26
C ILE A 33 -2.03 -13.36 3.67
N CYS A 34 -2.11 -14.21 4.69
CA CYS A 34 -1.67 -13.85 6.05
C CYS A 34 -0.22 -13.36 6.09
N SER A 35 0.68 -14.02 5.35
CA SER A 35 2.08 -13.63 5.25
C SER A 35 2.26 -12.29 4.52
N MET A 36 1.44 -11.99 3.51
CA MET A 36 1.45 -10.67 2.87
C MET A 36 1.03 -9.57 3.85
N ILE A 37 0.03 -9.81 4.67
CA ILE A 37 -0.41 -8.87 5.72
C ILE A 37 0.69 -8.67 6.77
N ASP A 38 1.43 -9.72 7.13
CA ASP A 38 2.58 -9.59 8.02
C ASP A 38 3.70 -8.75 7.40
N GLN A 39 3.99 -8.92 6.10
CA GLN A 39 4.96 -8.09 5.39
C GLN A 39 4.56 -6.60 5.36
N ILE A 40 3.26 -6.33 5.13
CA ILE A 40 2.71 -4.98 5.22
C ILE A 40 2.92 -4.41 6.63
N PHE A 41 2.57 -5.17 7.67
CA PHE A 41 2.74 -4.76 9.06
C PHE A 41 4.20 -4.42 9.40
N ILE A 42 5.15 -5.29 9.03
CA ILE A 42 6.58 -5.11 9.30
C ILE A 42 7.10 -3.80 8.67
N LYS A 43 6.71 -3.53 7.42
CA LYS A 43 7.13 -2.31 6.71
C LYS A 43 6.50 -1.05 7.32
N VAL A 44 5.22 -1.08 7.67
CA VAL A 44 4.56 0.04 8.37
C VAL A 44 5.20 0.28 9.75
N PHE A 45 5.51 -0.79 10.49
CA PHE A 45 6.17 -0.69 11.79
C PHE A 45 7.59 -0.13 11.69
N ARG A 46 8.31 -0.46 10.60
CA ARG A 46 9.60 0.16 10.29
C ARG A 46 9.46 1.68 10.13
N ILE A 47 8.47 2.16 9.36
CA ILE A 47 8.24 3.61 9.19
C ILE A 47 7.99 4.26 10.56
N HIS A 48 7.12 3.66 11.38
CA HIS A 48 6.85 4.12 12.75
C HIS A 48 8.14 4.25 13.59
N ASN A 49 8.99 3.22 13.58
CA ASN A 49 10.22 3.24 14.37
C ASN A 49 11.20 4.32 13.91
N ILE A 50 11.33 4.55 12.60
CA ILE A 50 12.22 5.60 12.08
C ILE A 50 11.67 6.98 12.47
N GLN A 51 10.36 7.23 12.26
CA GLN A 51 9.72 8.50 12.64
C GLN A 51 9.84 8.78 14.14
N LYS A 52 9.76 7.75 15.00
CA LYS A 52 9.89 7.90 16.46
C LYS A 52 11.32 8.25 16.91
N ARG A 53 12.35 7.82 16.17
CA ARG A 53 13.77 8.04 16.54
C ARG A 53 14.29 9.43 16.18
N GLY A 54 13.51 10.23 15.45
CA GLY A 54 13.94 11.50 14.88
C GLY A 54 14.81 11.25 13.66
N SER A 55 14.23 11.40 12.46
CA SER A 55 14.89 11.02 11.21
C SER A 55 15.76 12.13 10.63
N GLN A 56 16.84 11.72 9.97
CA GLN A 56 17.64 12.59 9.08
C GLN A 56 17.15 12.45 7.62
N LYS A 57 17.50 13.39 6.74
CA LYS A 57 17.05 13.40 5.32
C LYS A 57 17.22 12.06 4.58
N VAL A 58 18.35 11.37 4.78
CA VAL A 58 18.60 10.05 4.16
C VAL A 58 17.62 8.98 4.65
N GLU A 59 17.14 9.09 5.89
CA GLU A 59 16.13 8.18 6.44
C GLU A 59 14.73 8.51 5.92
N GLU A 60 14.43 9.79 5.64
CA GLU A 60 13.17 10.23 5.04
C GLU A 60 12.98 9.68 3.62
N GLU A 61 14.02 9.71 2.78
CA GLU A 61 13.98 9.08 1.46
C GLU A 61 13.69 7.58 1.55
N LYS A 62 14.35 6.89 2.50
CA LYS A 62 14.11 5.46 2.78
C LYS A 62 12.70 5.20 3.31
N ILE A 63 12.11 6.13 4.07
CA ILE A 63 10.71 6.03 4.51
C ILE A 63 9.77 6.11 3.30
N ILE A 64 9.99 7.07 2.40
CA ILE A 64 9.18 7.24 1.18
C ILE A 64 9.19 5.97 0.33
N ASP A 65 10.36 5.35 0.13
CA ASP A 65 10.46 4.07 -0.58
C ASP A 65 9.73 2.94 0.16
N THR A 66 9.85 2.90 1.50
CA THR A 66 9.13 1.91 2.32
C THR A 66 7.61 2.08 2.21
N TYR A 67 7.09 3.30 2.09
CA TYR A 67 5.66 3.54 1.82
C TYR A 67 5.25 3.00 0.45
N MET A 68 6.05 3.21 -0.59
CA MET A 68 5.74 2.70 -1.93
C MET A 68 5.73 1.17 -1.96
N ASP A 69 6.65 0.52 -1.22
CA ASP A 69 6.60 -0.92 -1.00
C ASP A 69 5.29 -1.33 -0.31
N VAL A 70 4.89 -0.67 0.79
CA VAL A 70 3.63 -0.97 1.50
C VAL A 70 2.44 -0.91 0.53
N ILE A 71 2.36 0.16 -0.26
CA ILE A 71 1.33 0.33 -1.30
C ILE A 71 1.32 -0.86 -2.27
N ASN A 72 2.49 -1.24 -2.80
CA ASN A 72 2.61 -2.36 -3.74
C ASN A 72 2.22 -3.69 -3.12
N TYR A 73 2.60 -3.97 -1.87
CA TYR A 73 2.19 -5.19 -1.17
C TYR A 73 0.68 -5.24 -0.94
N ILE A 74 0.04 -4.11 -0.61
CA ILE A 74 -1.43 -4.04 -0.47
C ILE A 74 -2.10 -4.34 -1.82
N VAL A 75 -1.63 -3.73 -2.91
CA VAL A 75 -2.20 -3.95 -4.25
C VAL A 75 -2.00 -5.39 -4.71
N ILE A 76 -0.82 -5.98 -4.51
CA ILE A 76 -0.57 -7.40 -4.82
C ILE A 76 -1.52 -8.30 -4.02
N THR A 77 -1.76 -7.98 -2.74
CA THR A 77 -2.70 -8.75 -1.91
C THR A 77 -4.13 -8.66 -2.45
N LEU A 78 -4.57 -7.46 -2.86
CA LEU A 78 -5.87 -7.24 -3.50
C LEU A 78 -6.00 -7.99 -4.83
N ILE A 79 -4.96 -7.98 -5.66
CA ILE A 79 -4.91 -8.74 -6.92
C ILE A 79 -5.05 -10.24 -6.61
N LYS A 80 -4.29 -10.76 -5.64
CA LYS A 80 -4.31 -12.16 -5.25
C LYS A 80 -5.69 -12.62 -4.76
N LEU A 81 -6.41 -11.77 -4.02
CA LEU A 81 -7.77 -12.06 -3.57
C LEU A 81 -8.76 -12.23 -4.73
N ASN A 82 -8.56 -11.46 -5.82
CA ASN A 82 -9.50 -11.43 -6.94
C ASN A 82 -9.20 -12.47 -8.03
N ILE A 83 -7.96 -12.95 -8.14
CA ILE A 83 -7.53 -13.86 -9.22
C ILE A 83 -7.92 -15.34 -8.97
N ASN A 84 -8.46 -15.71 -7.81
CA ASN A 84 -9.03 -17.04 -7.50
C ASN A 84 -8.38 -18.26 -8.20
N ASN A 85 -7.04 -18.38 -8.09
CA ASN A 85 -6.21 -19.43 -8.68
C ASN A 85 -6.17 -19.54 -10.21
N GLU A 86 -6.60 -18.53 -10.97
CA GLU A 86 -6.48 -18.54 -12.44
C GLU A 86 -5.06 -18.94 -12.89
N GLU A 87 -4.96 -19.96 -13.74
CA GLU A 87 -3.68 -20.50 -14.21
C GLU A 87 -3.03 -19.55 -15.22
N ASN A 88 -3.84 -18.92 -16.07
CA ASN A 88 -3.40 -18.03 -17.15
C ASN A 88 -3.32 -16.57 -16.70
N ILE A 89 -2.22 -16.21 -16.05
CA ILE A 89 -1.87 -14.82 -15.76
C ILE A 89 -0.67 -14.37 -16.60
N SER A 90 -0.69 -13.12 -17.04
CA SER A 90 0.37 -12.52 -17.85
C SER A 90 0.76 -11.16 -17.25
N HIS A 91 1.97 -10.68 -17.56
CA HIS A 91 2.44 -9.37 -17.10
C HIS A 91 1.44 -8.26 -17.46
N PRO A 92 0.96 -8.13 -18.72
CA PRO A 92 -0.03 -7.11 -19.08
C PRO A 92 -1.33 -7.21 -18.28
N LYS A 93 -1.80 -8.42 -17.99
CA LYS A 93 -3.01 -8.64 -17.20
C LYS A 93 -2.80 -8.19 -15.75
N VAL A 94 -1.69 -8.54 -15.13
CA VAL A 94 -1.34 -8.10 -13.77
C VAL A 94 -1.20 -6.57 -13.71
N ILE A 95 -0.58 -5.94 -14.71
CA ILE A 95 -0.49 -4.47 -14.78
C ILE A 95 -1.88 -3.83 -14.93
N ASN A 96 -2.80 -4.43 -15.69
CA ASN A 96 -4.18 -3.95 -15.77
C ASN A 96 -4.89 -4.05 -14.42
N LEU A 97 -4.83 -5.23 -13.78
CA LEU A 97 -5.42 -5.46 -12.46
C LEU A 97 -4.84 -4.53 -11.38
N TYR A 98 -3.56 -4.19 -11.47
CA TYR A 98 -2.91 -3.20 -10.62
C TYR A 98 -3.59 -1.83 -10.76
N ASN A 99 -3.75 -1.32 -12.00
CA ASN A 99 -4.40 -0.03 -12.24
C ASN A 99 -5.86 -0.03 -11.77
N GLN A 100 -6.57 -1.14 -11.95
CA GLN A 100 -7.97 -1.29 -11.52
C GLN A 100 -8.14 -1.13 -10.00
N GLN A 101 -7.18 -1.55 -9.17
CA GLN A 101 -7.29 -1.39 -7.71
C GLN A 101 -7.34 0.08 -7.30
N PHE A 102 -6.61 0.97 -7.98
CA PHE A 102 -6.66 2.41 -7.70
C PHE A 102 -7.96 3.06 -8.18
N ASN A 103 -8.55 2.56 -9.28
CA ASN A 103 -9.87 3.02 -9.72
C ASN A 103 -10.97 2.71 -8.68
N LYS A 104 -10.89 1.54 -8.01
CA LYS A 104 -11.82 1.18 -6.92
C LYS A 104 -11.78 2.17 -5.74
N ILE A 105 -10.62 2.77 -5.47
CA ILE A 105 -10.46 3.76 -4.40
C ILE A 105 -11.07 5.11 -4.79
N ASN A 106 -10.86 5.54 -6.03
CA ASN A 106 -11.37 6.82 -6.54
C ASN A 106 -12.90 6.89 -6.54
N SER A 107 -13.58 5.75 -6.65
CA SER A 107 -15.05 5.63 -6.53
C SER A 107 -15.55 5.68 -5.08
N ASN A 108 -14.70 5.35 -4.11
CA ASN A 108 -15.02 5.29 -2.68
C ASN A 108 -14.66 6.58 -1.92
N LYS A 109 -14.90 7.76 -2.52
CA LYS A 109 -14.70 9.11 -1.95
C LYS A 109 -15.64 9.42 -0.76
N LYS A 110 -15.88 8.48 0.15
CA LYS A 110 -16.34 8.82 1.51
C LYS A 110 -15.17 9.46 2.25
N ILE A 111 -15.13 10.77 2.07
CA ILE A 111 -14.45 11.80 2.86
C ILE A 111 -13.99 11.25 4.21
N VAL A 112 -12.70 10.93 4.32
CA VAL A 112 -12.05 10.76 5.61
C VAL A 112 -12.12 12.13 6.28
N LYS A 113 -13.05 12.30 7.22
CA LYS A 113 -13.20 13.52 8.03
C LYS A 113 -11.89 13.79 8.75
N ARG A 114 -11.28 14.96 8.45
CA ARG A 114 -10.50 15.94 9.25
C ARG A 114 -9.67 15.53 10.47
N GLU A 115 -9.51 14.26 10.79
CA GLU A 115 -8.52 13.82 11.76
C GLU A 115 -7.20 13.60 11.02
N LYS A 116 -6.13 14.24 11.50
CA LYS A 116 -4.79 14.08 10.92
C LYS A 116 -4.44 12.59 10.90
N LEU A 117 -4.19 12.06 9.71
CA LEU A 117 -3.77 10.68 9.53
C LEU A 117 -2.30 10.56 9.96
N THR A 118 -1.96 9.47 10.64
CA THR A 118 -0.61 9.19 11.12
C THR A 118 -0.26 7.73 10.87
N ILE A 119 1.04 7.39 10.91
CA ILE A 119 1.48 6.01 10.76
C ILE A 119 0.91 5.11 11.87
N ASN A 120 0.69 5.66 13.07
CA ASN A 120 0.09 4.92 14.20
C ASN A 120 -1.34 4.49 13.87
N LYS A 121 -2.13 5.36 13.24
CA LYS A 121 -3.49 5.00 12.80
C LYS A 121 -3.49 3.89 11.76
N ILE A 122 -2.49 3.85 10.87
CA ILE A 122 -2.32 2.74 9.92
C ILE A 122 -1.97 1.45 10.68
N LEU A 123 -1.05 1.51 11.66
CA LEU A 123 -0.69 0.35 12.49
C LEU A 123 -1.88 -0.18 13.28
N GLU A 124 -2.60 0.69 13.98
CA GLU A 124 -3.81 0.35 14.74
C GLU A 124 -4.86 -0.29 13.83
N TYR A 125 -5.03 0.23 12.61
CA TYR A 125 -5.95 -0.34 11.63
C TYR A 125 -5.54 -1.77 11.21
N ILE A 126 -4.25 -2.01 10.97
CA ILE A 126 -3.74 -3.36 10.67
C ILE A 126 -3.92 -4.32 11.86
N LEU A 127 -3.68 -3.85 13.08
CA LEU A 127 -3.86 -4.65 14.30
C LEU A 127 -5.34 -4.98 14.54
N TYR A 128 -6.24 -4.04 14.25
CA TYR A 128 -7.69 -4.24 14.34
C TYR A 128 -8.16 -5.37 13.43
N LEU A 129 -7.69 -5.44 12.18
CA LEU A 129 -7.98 -6.58 11.30
C LEU A 129 -7.52 -7.91 11.91
N LYS A 130 -6.31 -7.95 12.51
CA LYS A 130 -5.77 -9.17 13.10
C LYS A 130 -6.63 -9.71 14.25
N GLN A 131 -7.35 -8.82 14.97
CA GLN A 131 -8.24 -9.17 16.08
C GLN A 131 -9.68 -9.51 15.63
N LYS A 132 -10.16 -8.91 14.53
CA LYS A 132 -11.56 -8.99 14.07
C LYS A 132 -11.72 -9.63 12.68
N LYS A 133 -10.92 -10.67 12.39
CA LYS A 133 -10.82 -11.28 11.04
C LYS A 133 -12.14 -11.76 10.44
N GLU A 134 -13.11 -12.15 11.27
CA GLU A 134 -14.38 -12.74 10.81
C GLU A 134 -15.46 -11.71 10.49
N GLU A 135 -15.36 -10.48 11.00
CA GLU A 135 -16.40 -9.44 10.86
C GLU A 135 -16.15 -8.52 9.66
N ILE A 136 -14.97 -8.57 9.03
CA ILE A 136 -14.50 -7.58 8.06
C ILE A 136 -14.13 -8.25 6.74
N SER A 137 -14.75 -7.80 5.65
CA SER A 137 -14.29 -8.17 4.30
C SER A 137 -12.85 -7.70 4.10
N LEU A 138 -11.94 -8.66 3.88
CA LEU A 138 -10.52 -8.37 3.72
C LEU A 138 -10.23 -7.45 2.52
N GLU A 139 -11.00 -7.57 1.43
CA GLU A 139 -10.88 -6.67 0.29
C GLU A 139 -11.19 -5.22 0.68
N GLN A 140 -12.31 -4.98 1.38
CA GLN A 140 -12.70 -3.64 1.85
C GLN A 140 -11.68 -3.06 2.83
N PHE A 141 -11.15 -3.90 3.71
CA PHE A 141 -10.06 -3.54 4.61
C PHE A 141 -8.83 -3.05 3.84
N LEU A 142 -8.36 -3.84 2.87
CA LEU A 142 -7.15 -3.51 2.10
C LEU A 142 -7.34 -2.28 1.23
N LEU A 143 -8.53 -2.06 0.65
CA LEU A 143 -8.85 -0.84 -0.09
C LEU A 143 -8.78 0.41 0.80
N LYS A 144 -9.33 0.32 2.02
CA LYS A 144 -9.24 1.42 3.00
C LYS A 144 -7.80 1.67 3.45
N LEU A 145 -7.04 0.59 3.72
CA LEU A 145 -5.63 0.67 4.08
C LEU A 145 -4.79 1.30 2.98
N LEU A 146 -5.04 0.95 1.71
CA LEU A 146 -4.38 1.53 0.54
C LEU A 146 -4.65 3.04 0.45
N ASN A 147 -5.91 3.45 0.60
CA ASN A 147 -6.28 4.87 0.58
C ASN A 147 -5.60 5.66 1.73
N MET A 148 -5.62 5.13 2.95
CA MET A 148 -4.94 5.74 4.10
C MET A 148 -3.43 5.90 3.81
N THR A 149 -2.79 4.85 3.30
CA THR A 149 -1.35 4.88 3.01
C THR A 149 -1.00 5.90 1.93
N LEU A 150 -1.80 6.02 0.86
CA LEU A 150 -1.60 7.02 -0.20
C LEU A 150 -1.72 8.46 0.31
N ILE A 151 -2.74 8.74 1.13
CA ILE A 151 -2.94 10.06 1.73
C ILE A 151 -1.76 10.41 2.63
N LEU A 152 -1.35 9.49 3.50
CA LEU A 152 -0.24 9.74 4.42
C LEU A 152 1.09 9.95 3.69
N LEU A 153 1.37 9.17 2.65
CA LEU A 153 2.57 9.36 1.82
C LEU A 153 2.55 10.72 1.13
N LYS A 154 1.40 11.15 0.58
CA LYS A 154 1.27 12.49 -0.01
C LYS A 154 1.62 13.57 1.01
N ASP A 155 1.03 13.49 2.20
CA ASP A 155 1.26 14.46 3.26
C ASP A 155 2.74 14.49 3.71
N ASP A 156 3.39 13.33 3.83
CA ASP A 156 4.82 13.24 4.18
C ASP A 156 5.72 13.83 3.08
N MET A 157 5.45 13.54 1.81
CA MET A 157 6.23 14.11 0.70
C MET A 157 6.05 15.64 0.55
N GLU A 158 4.90 16.18 0.97
CA GLU A 158 4.64 17.62 0.98
C GLU A 158 5.31 18.32 2.18
N ARG A 159 5.48 17.63 3.32
CA ARG A 159 6.18 18.15 4.51
C ARG A 159 7.69 18.23 4.35
N ASN A 160 8.29 17.33 3.55
CA ASN A 160 9.75 17.21 3.41
C ASN A 160 10.33 17.99 2.20
N LYS A 161 9.55 18.92 1.61
CA LYS A 161 10.01 19.87 0.59
C LYS A 161 10.52 21.15 1.22
#